data_AF-A0A2T9Y743-F1
#
_entry.id   AF-A0A2T9Y743-F1
#
_cell.length_a   1.000
_cell.length_b   1.000
_cell.length_c   1.000
_cell.angle_alpha   90.00
_cell.angle_beta   90.00
_cell.angle_gamma   90.00
#
_symmetry.space_group_name_H-M   'P 1'
#
loop_
_entity.id
_entity.type
_entity.pdbx_description
1 polymer ?
#
loop_
_entity_poly.entity_id
_entity_poly.type
_entity_poly.pdbx_seq_one_letter_code
_entity_poly.pdbx_strand_id
1 'polypeptide(L)'
;MNYLRSCISFLLLLQVLYFATAELSFKSIKVGISNRLNDIVNKESLVFPKTLNEITSLASDQKLIVEFEVLSSLASNDNPFVLNQSILYITSADKEFQLPIVAKFLPSKNKYKAVLVSWFYFCA
;
A
#
# COMPACT_ATOMS: atom_id res chain seq x y z
N MET A 1 21.98 25.77 4.67
CA MET A 1 20.63 25.19 4.52
C MET A 1 20.68 23.79 5.11
N ASN A 2 19.94 23.57 6.19
CA ASN A 2 20.03 22.35 7.01
C ASN A 2 19.27 21.22 6.32
N TYR A 3 19.98 20.14 5.96
CA TYR A 3 19.38 18.91 5.50
C TYR A 3 18.85 18.13 6.70
N LEU A 4 17.54 18.19 6.96
CA LEU A 4 16.89 17.28 7.90
C LEU A 4 16.89 15.87 7.28
N ARG A 5 17.85 15.06 7.68
CA ARG A 5 17.81 13.60 7.54
C ARG A 5 16.77 13.06 8.53
N SER A 6 15.50 13.01 8.13
CA SER A 6 14.52 12.15 8.81
C SER A 6 14.56 10.79 8.13
N CYS A 7 15.17 9.81 8.81
CA CYS A 7 14.99 8.40 8.47
C CYS A 7 13.58 8.01 8.89
N ILE A 8 12.66 7.98 7.93
CA ILE A 8 11.29 7.49 8.17
C ILE A 8 11.31 6.01 7.83
N SER A 9 11.30 5.16 8.86
CA SER A 9 11.07 3.72 8.67
C SER A 9 9.56 3.49 8.59
N PHE A 10 9.09 2.90 7.48
CA PHE A 10 7.68 2.58 7.27
C PHE A 10 7.40 1.12 7.61
N LEU A 11 6.48 0.88 8.54
CA LEU A 11 5.89 -0.45 8.74
C LEU A 11 4.51 -0.50 8.07
N LEU A 12 4.35 -1.41 7.11
CA LEU A 12 3.09 -1.64 6.40
C LEU A 12 2.25 -2.67 7.17
N LEU A 13 1.16 -2.22 7.80
CA LEU A 13 0.19 -3.13 8.42
C LEU A 13 -1.10 -3.13 7.58
N LEU A 14 -1.48 -4.28 7.04
CA LEU A 14 -2.73 -4.45 6.30
C LEU A 14 -3.73 -5.17 7.20
N GLN A 15 -4.70 -4.43 7.75
CA GLN A 15 -5.80 -5.02 8.50
C GLN A 15 -7.00 -5.24 7.58
N VAL A 16 -7.49 -6.48 7.56
CA VAL A 16 -8.71 -6.87 6.86
C VAL A 16 -9.75 -7.23 7.91
N LEU A 17 -10.76 -6.38 8.11
CA LEU A 17 -11.92 -6.69 8.96
C LEU A 17 -12.88 -7.59 8.15
N TYR A 18 -13.06 -8.84 8.55
CA TYR A 18 -13.95 -9.78 7.84
C TYR A 18 -14.83 -10.62 8.76
N PHE A 19 -16.10 -10.78 8.37
CA PHE A 19 -17.09 -11.69 8.96
C PHE A 19 -16.96 -13.10 8.36
N ALA A 20 -16.17 -13.95 9.03
CA ALA A 20 -16.30 -15.40 9.25
C ALA A 20 -16.61 -16.45 8.14
N THR A 21 -16.75 -16.17 6.83
CA THR A 21 -17.12 -17.24 5.85
C THR A 21 -16.17 -17.52 4.70
N ALA A 22 -15.11 -16.71 4.53
CA ALA A 22 -14.15 -16.87 3.43
C ALA A 22 -12.72 -16.77 3.93
N GLU A 23 -11.86 -17.70 3.47
CA GLU A 23 -10.42 -17.57 3.67
C GLU A 23 -9.85 -16.61 2.63
N LEU A 24 -9.11 -15.61 3.10
CA LEU A 24 -8.50 -14.59 2.24
C LEU A 24 -6.99 -14.80 2.15
N SER A 25 -6.46 -14.68 0.94
CA SER A 25 -5.03 -14.67 0.70
C SER A 25 -4.66 -13.60 -0.32
N PHE A 26 -3.39 -13.22 -0.35
CA PHE A 26 -2.87 -12.29 -1.35
C PHE A 26 -2.20 -13.06 -2.47
N LYS A 27 -2.67 -12.85 -3.71
CA LYS A 27 -2.03 -13.43 -4.90
C LYS A 27 -0.77 -12.68 -5.28
N SER A 28 -0.82 -11.36 -5.20
CA SER A 28 0.35 -10.52 -5.42
C SER A 28 0.23 -9.20 -4.67
N ILE A 29 1.36 -8.69 -4.20
CA ILE A 29 1.48 -7.35 -3.64
C ILE A 29 2.62 -6.67 -4.40
N LYS A 30 2.36 -5.50 -4.98
CA LYS A 30 3.32 -4.70 -5.74
C LYS A 30 3.42 -3.36 -5.07
N VAL A 31 4.63 -2.98 -4.69
CA VAL A 31 4.93 -1.67 -4.14
C VAL A 31 5.82 -0.95 -5.13
N GLY A 32 5.48 0.28 -5.48
CA GLY A 32 6.26 1.06 -6.43
C GLY A 32 6.29 2.53 -6.06
N ILE A 33 7.37 3.19 -6.49
CA ILE A 33 7.52 4.64 -6.42
C ILE A 33 7.49 5.15 -7.85
N SER A 34 6.65 6.15 -8.11
CA SER A 34 6.57 6.81 -9.41
C SER A 34 6.81 8.31 -9.28
N ASN A 35 7.38 8.94 -10.31
CA ASN A 35 7.54 10.39 -10.38
C ASN A 35 6.21 11.08 -10.79
N ARG A 36 6.22 12.41 -10.93
CA ARG A 36 5.03 13.18 -11.37
C ARG A 36 4.51 12.78 -12.75
N LEU A 37 5.39 12.32 -13.64
CA LEU A 37 5.08 11.86 -15.00
C LEU A 37 4.58 10.40 -15.03
N ASN A 38 4.45 9.75 -13.86
CA ASN A 38 4.13 8.34 -13.67
C ASN A 38 5.19 7.36 -14.17
N ASP A 39 6.41 7.82 -14.42
CA ASP A 39 7.53 6.92 -14.65
C ASP A 39 7.84 6.17 -13.36
N ILE A 40 8.00 4.85 -13.47
CA ILE A 40 8.31 3.99 -12.34
C ILE A 40 9.79 4.17 -12.01
N VAL A 41 10.05 4.75 -10.84
CA VAL A 41 11.40 4.98 -10.30
C VAL A 41 11.87 3.74 -9.53
N ASN A 42 10.97 3.04 -8.87
CA ASN A 42 11.24 1.79 -8.17
C ASN A 42 10.01 0.89 -8.19
N LYS A 43 10.21 -0.43 -8.25
CA LYS A 43 9.14 -1.43 -8.18
C LYS A 43 9.65 -2.70 -7.51
N GLU A 44 8.98 -3.09 -6.44
CA GLU A 44 9.20 -4.33 -5.73
C GLU A 44 7.93 -5.18 -5.77
N SER A 45 8.10 -6.50 -5.94
CA SER A 45 7.01 -7.47 -5.80
C SER A 45 7.21 -8.24 -4.51
N LEU A 46 6.18 -8.26 -3.68
CA LEU A 46 6.17 -8.92 -2.38
C LEU A 46 5.27 -10.15 -2.41
N VAL A 47 5.71 -11.15 -1.65
CA VAL A 47 4.94 -12.37 -1.37
C VAL A 47 4.58 -12.32 0.11
N PHE A 48 3.29 -12.25 0.44
CA PHE A 48 2.86 -12.29 1.84
C PHE A 48 3.32 -13.61 2.51
N PRO A 49 3.80 -13.60 3.77
CA PRO A 49 3.84 -12.51 4.75
C PRO A 49 5.13 -11.65 4.74
N LYS A 50 5.89 -11.64 3.64
CA LYS A 50 7.16 -10.91 3.56
C LYS A 50 6.95 -9.40 3.74
N THR A 51 7.78 -8.80 4.60
CA THR A 51 7.88 -7.35 4.78
C THR A 51 8.68 -6.71 3.65
N LEU A 52 8.30 -5.50 3.28
CA LEU A 52 9.06 -4.67 2.34
C LEU A 52 10.41 -4.31 2.98
N ASN A 53 11.46 -4.25 2.17
CA ASN A 53 12.71 -3.61 2.60
C ASN A 53 12.44 -2.12 2.86
N GLU A 54 13.10 -1.55 3.86
CA GLU A 54 12.86 -0.18 4.33
C GLU A 54 12.90 0.84 3.18
N ILE A 55 11.79 1.55 2.92
CA ILE A 55 11.79 2.74 2.07
C ILE A 55 12.18 3.92 2.95
N THR A 56 13.40 4.45 2.81
CA THR A 56 13.91 5.47 3.74
C THR A 56 13.48 6.90 3.39
N SER A 57 13.02 7.17 2.16
CA SER A 57 12.53 8.49 1.75
C SER A 57 11.61 8.45 0.52
N LEU A 58 10.69 9.41 0.46
CA LEU A 58 9.84 9.69 -0.70
C LEU A 58 9.96 11.17 -1.06
N ALA A 59 10.41 11.49 -2.27
CA ALA A 59 10.58 12.88 -2.69
C ALA A 59 9.23 13.61 -2.91
N SER A 60 9.24 14.95 -2.89
CA SER A 60 8.05 15.81 -3.05
C SER A 60 7.40 15.74 -4.43
N ASP A 61 8.09 15.15 -5.41
CA ASP A 61 7.61 14.87 -6.75
C ASP A 61 7.30 13.39 -6.97
N GLN A 62 7.43 12.57 -5.93
CA GLN A 62 7.19 11.13 -5.99
C GLN A 62 5.87 10.75 -5.34
N LYS A 63 5.35 9.59 -5.77
CA LYS A 63 4.15 8.96 -5.25
C LYS A 63 4.47 7.52 -4.91
N LEU A 64 4.04 7.07 -3.73
CA LEU A 64 4.05 5.67 -3.36
C LEU A 64 2.75 5.03 -3.87
N ILE A 65 2.89 3.92 -4.58
CA ILE A 65 1.79 3.16 -5.15
C ILE A 65 1.87 1.74 -4.61
N VAL A 66 0.79 1.28 -4.00
CA VAL A 66 0.64 -0.12 -3.59
C VAL A 66 -0.52 -0.72 -4.36
N GLU A 67 -0.27 -1.81 -5.07
CA GLU A 67 -1.27 -2.60 -5.78
C GLU A 67 -1.29 -4.02 -5.25
N PHE A 68 -2.47 -4.60 -5.02
CA PHE A 68 -2.56 -5.98 -4.57
C PHE A 68 -3.79 -6.70 -5.13
N GLU A 69 -3.66 -8.01 -5.26
CA GLU A 69 -4.74 -8.92 -5.68
C GLU A 69 -5.11 -9.82 -4.50
N VAL A 70 -6.40 -9.96 -4.24
CA VAL A 70 -6.94 -10.79 -3.17
C VAL A 70 -7.61 -12.01 -3.78
N LEU A 71 -7.33 -13.17 -3.20
CA LEU A 71 -8.04 -14.41 -3.47
C LEU A 71 -8.94 -14.71 -2.27
N SER A 72 -10.11 -15.25 -2.58
CA SER A 72 -11.08 -15.71 -1.59
C SER A 72 -11.44 -17.15 -1.93
N SER A 73 -11.60 -17.99 -0.91
CA SER A 73 -12.14 -19.35 -1.09
C SER A 73 -13.57 -19.36 -1.66
N LEU A 74 -14.28 -18.22 -1.64
CA LEU A 74 -15.62 -18.04 -2.21
C LEU A 74 -15.62 -17.40 -3.61
N ALA A 75 -14.47 -16.96 -4.12
CA ALA A 75 -14.39 -16.39 -5.47
C ALA A 75 -14.55 -17.51 -6.52
N SER A 76 -15.45 -17.31 -7.49
CA SER A 76 -15.43 -18.09 -8.73
C SER A 76 -14.62 -17.36 -9.81
N ASN A 77 -14.16 -18.07 -10.83
CA ASN A 77 -13.41 -17.46 -11.94
C ASN A 77 -14.19 -16.31 -12.63
N ASP A 78 -15.51 -16.34 -12.56
CA ASP A 78 -16.39 -15.38 -13.22
C ASP A 78 -16.79 -14.19 -12.33
N ASN A 79 -16.60 -14.29 -11.00
CA ASN A 79 -16.96 -13.23 -10.06
C ASN A 79 -15.83 -13.00 -9.04
N PRO A 80 -15.03 -11.93 -9.23
CA PRO A 80 -13.98 -11.61 -8.28
C PRO A 80 -14.58 -11.22 -6.94
N PHE A 81 -13.96 -11.71 -5.87
CA PHE A 81 -14.37 -11.37 -4.52
C PHE A 81 -13.96 -9.93 -4.17
N VAL A 82 -14.95 -9.10 -3.83
CA VAL A 82 -14.73 -7.69 -3.47
C VAL A 82 -14.77 -7.54 -1.95
N LEU A 83 -13.70 -6.98 -1.40
CA LEU A 83 -13.59 -6.64 0.01
C LEU A 83 -14.54 -5.49 0.33
N ASN A 84 -15.24 -5.61 1.45
CA ASN A 84 -16.04 -4.50 2.00
C ASN A 84 -15.17 -3.28 2.29
N GLN A 85 -13.94 -3.50 2.77
CA GLN A 85 -12.98 -2.45 3.06
C GLN A 85 -11.55 -2.94 2.89
N SER A 86 -10.68 -2.06 2.41
CA SER A 86 -9.24 -2.29 2.33
C SER A 86 -8.48 -1.01 2.66
N ILE A 87 -7.74 -1.02 3.78
CA ILE A 87 -6.96 0.12 4.25
C ILE A 87 -5.49 -0.27 4.34
N LEU A 88 -4.64 0.55 3.74
CA LEU A 88 -3.20 0.52 3.92
C LEU A 88 -2.82 1.46 5.07
N TYR A 89 -2.21 0.94 6.14
CA TYR A 89 -1.67 1.79 7.19
C TYR A 89 -0.19 2.08 6.94
N ILE A 90 0.16 3.36 6.98
CA ILE A 90 1.53 3.84 7.01
C ILE A 90 1.83 4.29 8.43
N THR A 91 2.63 3.50 9.14
CA THR A 91 3.03 3.78 10.52
C THR A 91 4.41 4.42 10.54
N SER A 92 4.55 5.57 11.20
CA SER A 92 5.84 6.16 11.53
C SER A 92 6.47 5.36 12.68
N ALA A 93 7.74 4.99 12.53
CA ALA A 93 8.47 4.25 13.55
C ALA A 93 8.78 5.08 14.81
N ASP A 94 8.82 6.40 14.68
CA ASP A 94 9.32 7.33 15.69
C ASP A 94 8.24 8.21 16.34
N LYS A 95 7.10 8.46 15.66
CA LYS A 95 6.11 9.47 16.09
C LYS A 95 4.78 8.90 16.56
N GLU A 96 4.68 7.59 16.79
CA GLU A 96 3.43 6.89 17.16
C GLU A 96 2.24 7.24 16.25
N PHE A 97 2.52 7.68 15.02
CA PHE A 97 1.52 8.20 14.10
C PHE A 97 1.22 7.15 13.02
N GLN A 98 -0.07 7.02 12.69
CA GLN A 98 -0.54 6.15 11.62
C GLN A 98 -1.38 6.94 10.62
N LEU A 99 -1.05 6.81 9.34
CA LEU A 99 -1.83 7.35 8.23
C LEU A 99 -2.59 6.21 7.53
N PRO A 100 -3.92 6.16 7.62
CA PRO A 100 -4.72 5.23 6.85
C PRO A 100 -4.90 5.73 5.41
N ILE A 101 -4.70 4.84 4.44
CA ILE A 101 -4.95 5.09 3.02
C ILE A 101 -5.90 4.03 2.50
N VAL A 102 -7.09 4.45 2.08
CA VAL A 102 -8.07 3.53 1.49
C VAL A 102 -7.57 3.06 0.13
N ALA A 103 -7.43 1.74 -0.03
CA ALA A 103 -7.17 1.14 -1.33
C ALA A 103 -8.48 1.02 -2.12
N LYS A 104 -8.49 1.48 -3.36
CA LYS A 104 -9.65 1.42 -4.25
C LYS A 104 -9.60 0.17 -5.11
N PHE A 105 -10.71 -0.54 -5.22
CA PHE A 105 -10.84 -1.66 -6.14
C PHE A 105 -10.94 -1.16 -7.59
N LEU A 106 -10.21 -1.81 -8.49
CA LEU A 106 -10.18 -1.56 -9.93
C LEU A 106 -10.76 -2.79 -10.66
N PRO A 107 -12.07 -2.80 -10.97
CA PRO A 107 -12.75 -4.00 -11.49
C PRO A 107 -12.13 -4.54 -12.79
N SER A 108 -11.73 -3.66 -13.71
CA SER A 108 -11.16 -4.05 -15.01
C SER A 108 -9.80 -4.75 -14.92
N LYS A 109 -9.13 -4.68 -13.76
CA LYS A 109 -7.83 -5.31 -13.51
C LYS A 109 -7.86 -6.29 -12.35
N ASN A 110 -9.05 -6.52 -11.76
CA ASN A 110 -9.26 -7.31 -10.56
C ASN A 110 -8.21 -7.08 -9.47
N LYS A 111 -7.93 -5.81 -9.14
CA LYS A 111 -6.89 -5.45 -8.17
C LYS A 111 -7.27 -4.23 -7.35
N TYR A 112 -6.69 -4.12 -6.17
CA TYR A 112 -6.77 -2.94 -5.32
C TYR A 112 -5.57 -2.04 -5.56
N LYS A 113 -5.78 -0.73 -5.42
CA LYS A 113 -4.72 0.28 -5.55
C LYS A 113 -4.84 1.35 -4.47
N ALA A 114 -3.77 1.56 -3.71
CA ALA A 114 -3.58 2.68 -2.81
C ALA A 114 -2.49 3.61 -3.38
N VAL A 115 -2.67 4.92 -3.23
CA VAL A 115 -1.70 5.92 -3.69
C VAL A 115 -1.50 6.96 -2.60
N LEU A 116 -0.26 7.13 -2.15
CA LEU A 116 0.17 8.24 -1.32
C LEU A 116 0.91 9.26 -2.20
N VAL A 117 0.48 10.51 -2.13
CA VAL A 117 1.18 11.65 -2.74
C VAL A 117 1.86 12.45 -1.63
N SER A 118 3.10 12.88 -1.85
CA SER A 118 3.94 13.58 -0.87
C SER A 118 3.51 15.01 -0.53
N TRP A 119 2.28 15.41 -0.89
CA TRP A 119 1.74 16.74 -0.56
C TRP A 119 1.34 16.86 0.92
N PHE A 120 1.41 15.78 1.69
CA PHE A 120 1.34 15.83 3.14
C PHE A 120 2.65 16.41 3.69
N TYR A 121 2.72 17.74 3.75
CA TYR A 121 3.60 18.43 4.68
C TYR A 121 3.21 17.95 6.09
N PHE A 122 4.04 17.09 6.69
CA PHE A 122 4.09 17.00 8.13
C PHE A 122 4.72 18.30 8.63
N CYS A 123 3.90 19.32 8.84
CA CYS A 123 4.29 20.45 9.69
C CYS A 123 4.55 19.86 11.08
N ALA A 124 5.83 19.75 11.43
CA ALA A 124 6.28 19.78 12.81
C ALA A 124 6.67 21.21 13.13
#